data_AF-A0A382KD28-F1
#
_entry.id   AF-A0A382KD28-F1
#
_cell.length_a   1.000
_cell.length_b   1.000
_cell.length_c   1.000
_cell.angle_alpha   90.00
_cell.angle_beta   90.00
_cell.angle_gamma   90.00
#
_symmetry.space_group_name_H-M   'P 1'
#
loop_
_entity.id
_entity.type
_entity.pdbx_description
1 polymer ?
#
loop_
_entity_poly.entity_id
_entity_poly.type
_entity_poly.pdbx_seq_one_letter_code
_entity_poly.pdbx_strand_id
1 'polypeptide(L)'
;MVGMISLSNPLIAKHGPTEEEGIVYFIRPSNMLGAVNAVGVFDGDERLGKLRNNRAKYVMLEPGEYSLGDKKEKGKVELEVEANKAYYIRVRIRMTLTKYVTTIMAYNGYFDQVDEEDGEELLEDVKKVEEF
;
A
#
# COMPACT_ATOMS: atom_id res chain seq x y z
N MET A 1 -29.91 26.73 -1.98
CA MET A 1 -28.94 26.33 -3.01
C MET A 1 -28.59 24.89 -2.71
N VAL A 2 -28.95 23.98 -3.62
CA VAL A 2 -28.92 22.53 -3.41
C VAL A 2 -27.50 22.05 -3.66
N GLY A 3 -26.78 21.65 -2.61
CA GLY A 3 -25.56 20.87 -2.76
C GLY A 3 -25.94 19.40 -2.90
N MET A 4 -25.93 18.90 -4.14
CA MET A 4 -25.97 17.47 -4.40
C MET A 4 -24.75 16.82 -3.74
N ILE A 5 -24.97 16.07 -2.67
CA ILE A 5 -23.98 15.11 -2.19
C ILE A 5 -24.13 13.89 -3.10
N SER A 6 -23.17 13.71 -3.99
CA SER A 6 -23.10 12.56 -4.88
C SER A 6 -23.04 11.27 -4.05
N LEU A 7 -24.02 10.41 -4.29
CA LEU A 7 -24.09 9.05 -3.75
C LEU A 7 -23.10 8.17 -4.51
N SER A 8 -22.06 7.71 -3.82
CA SER A 8 -21.45 6.40 -4.08
C SER A 8 -20.87 5.91 -2.75
N ASN A 9 -21.54 4.93 -2.17
CA ASN A 9 -21.02 4.17 -1.04
C ASN A 9 -19.99 3.19 -1.62
N PRO A 10 -18.77 3.14 -1.11
CA PRO A 10 -18.15 1.83 -0.92
C PRO A 10 -17.53 1.75 0.46
N LEU A 11 -17.37 0.53 0.97
CA LEU A 11 -16.65 0.25 2.20
C LEU A 11 -15.14 0.52 2.02
N ILE A 12 -14.75 1.76 1.73
CA ILE A 12 -13.36 2.20 1.59
C ILE A 12 -12.87 2.67 2.96
N ALA A 13 -12.36 1.69 3.70
CA ALA A 13 -11.90 1.84 5.08
C ALA A 13 -12.93 2.52 6.00
N LYS A 14 -12.60 2.67 7.26
CA LYS A 14 -13.40 3.51 8.17
C LYS A 14 -13.14 5.02 7.90
N HIS A 15 -12.19 5.32 7.02
CA HIS A 15 -11.61 6.63 6.73
C HIS A 15 -11.21 6.68 5.23
N GLY A 16 -12.00 7.35 4.39
CA GLY A 16 -11.58 7.72 3.03
C GLY A 16 -10.66 8.94 3.05
N PRO A 17 -10.23 9.47 1.89
CA PRO A 17 -9.49 10.73 1.86
C PRO A 17 -10.33 11.88 2.45
N THR A 18 -9.68 12.96 2.88
CA THR A 18 -10.35 14.14 3.46
C THR A 18 -10.13 15.37 2.58
N GLU A 19 -10.75 16.50 2.92
CA GLU A 19 -10.49 17.76 2.21
C GLU A 19 -9.06 18.29 2.42
N GLU A 20 -8.35 17.81 3.46
CA GLU A 20 -7.02 18.26 3.83
C GLU A 20 -5.94 17.24 3.46
N GLU A 21 -6.28 15.96 3.33
CA GLU A 21 -5.32 14.87 3.16
C GLU A 21 -5.74 13.89 2.05
N GLY A 22 -4.74 13.34 1.37
CA GLY A 22 -4.91 12.14 0.56
C GLY A 22 -4.80 10.87 1.40
N ILE A 23 -5.25 9.75 0.85
CA ILE A 23 -5.09 8.43 1.47
C ILE A 23 -4.27 7.51 0.56
N VAL A 24 -3.29 6.81 1.13
CA VAL A 24 -2.50 5.82 0.40
C VAL A 24 -2.72 4.43 0.99
N TYR A 25 -3.31 3.54 0.20
CA TYR A 25 -3.53 2.14 0.54
C TYR A 25 -2.37 1.27 0.11
N PHE A 26 -1.82 0.50 1.04
CA PHE A 26 -0.85 -0.56 0.78
C PHE A 26 -1.55 -1.90 0.89
N ILE A 27 -1.75 -2.55 -0.25
CA ILE A 27 -2.60 -3.73 -0.36
C ILE A 27 -1.73 -4.93 -0.63
N ARG A 28 -1.77 -5.92 0.26
CA ARG A 28 -1.12 -7.21 0.05
C ARG A 28 -2.16 -8.29 -0.15
N PRO A 29 -2.44 -8.67 -1.41
CA PRO A 29 -3.37 -9.75 -1.72
C PRO A 29 -2.92 -11.08 -1.13
N SER A 30 -3.85 -12.01 -1.01
CA SER A 30 -3.56 -13.36 -0.53
C SER A 30 -2.57 -14.06 -1.45
N ASN A 31 -1.43 -14.49 -0.91
CA ASN A 31 -0.48 -15.34 -1.63
C ASN A 31 0.03 -16.46 -0.73
N MET A 32 0.21 -17.67 -1.26
CA MET A 32 0.82 -18.79 -0.54
C MET A 32 2.33 -18.58 -0.33
N LEU A 33 3.01 -18.00 -1.32
CA LEU A 33 4.45 -17.75 -1.24
C LEU A 33 4.74 -16.60 -0.26
N GLY A 34 5.54 -16.89 0.78
CA GLY A 34 5.90 -15.91 1.81
C GLY A 34 4.76 -15.50 2.73
N ALA A 35 3.68 -16.30 2.83
CA ALA A 35 2.49 -15.99 3.63
C ALA A 35 2.79 -15.65 5.11
N VAL A 36 3.79 -16.30 5.70
CA VAL A 36 4.21 -16.08 7.09
C VAL A 36 5.03 -14.80 7.28
N ASN A 37 5.63 -14.28 6.22
CA ASN A 37 6.48 -13.10 6.29
C ASN A 37 5.62 -11.85 6.26
N ALA A 38 5.98 -10.83 7.06
CA ALA A 38 5.42 -9.49 6.94
C ALA A 38 6.41 -8.59 6.20
N VAL A 39 5.89 -7.70 5.35
CA VAL A 39 6.69 -6.75 4.56
C VAL A 39 6.79 -5.43 5.33
N GLY A 40 7.98 -4.88 5.48
CA GLY A 40 8.14 -3.53 6.06
C GLY A 40 7.70 -2.47 5.06
N VAL A 41 7.00 -1.44 5.53
CA VAL A 41 6.58 -0.30 4.72
C VAL A 41 7.21 0.96 5.31
N PHE A 42 7.74 1.80 4.43
CA PHE A 42 8.53 2.99 4.74
C PHE A 42 8.05 4.19 3.93
N ASP A 43 8.31 5.38 4.46
CA ASP A 43 8.34 6.64 3.74
C ASP A 43 9.78 7.18 3.82
N GLY A 44 10.48 7.16 2.69
CA GLY A 44 11.93 7.39 2.65
C GLY A 44 12.69 6.39 3.54
N ASP A 45 13.25 6.90 4.65
CA ASP A 45 13.94 6.12 5.67
C ASP A 45 13.08 5.85 6.93
N GLU A 46 11.95 6.53 7.05
CA GLU A 46 11.03 6.38 8.18
C GLU A 46 10.17 5.13 8.01
N ARG A 47 10.01 4.37 9.10
CA ARG A 47 9.23 3.14 9.07
C ARG A 47 7.78 3.41 9.49
N LEU A 48 6.86 3.30 8.54
CA LEU A 48 5.42 3.32 8.81
C LEU A 48 4.97 2.07 9.56
N GLY A 49 5.39 0.88 9.13
CA GLY A 49 5.03 -0.34 9.85
C GLY A 49 5.33 -1.66 9.14
N LYS A 50 4.40 -2.62 9.28
CA LYS A 50 4.49 -3.95 8.67
C LYS A 50 3.15 -4.37 8.08
N LEU A 51 3.17 -4.91 6.86
CA LEU A 51 2.01 -5.44 6.15
C LEU A 51 2.04 -6.97 6.07
N ARG A 52 1.05 -7.62 6.67
CA ARG A 52 0.87 -9.09 6.65
C ARG A 52 0.15 -9.55 5.39
N ASN A 53 0.18 -10.85 5.14
CA ASN A 53 -0.48 -11.46 3.99
C ASN A 53 -2.01 -11.30 4.05
N ASN A 54 -2.63 -11.06 2.89
CA ASN A 54 -4.08 -10.89 2.77
C ASN A 54 -4.61 -9.77 3.69
N ARG A 55 -3.99 -8.59 3.62
CA ARG A 55 -4.30 -7.40 4.41
C ARG A 55 -4.05 -6.16 3.56
N ALA A 56 -4.77 -5.09 3.85
CA ALA A 56 -4.39 -3.75 3.46
C ALA A 56 -4.10 -2.91 4.71
N LYS A 57 -3.16 -1.97 4.57
CA LYS A 57 -2.98 -0.88 5.52
C LYS A 57 -3.01 0.45 4.81
N TYR A 58 -3.40 1.53 5.49
CA TYR A 58 -3.39 2.87 4.90
C TYR A 58 -2.73 3.91 5.80
N VAL A 59 -2.36 5.02 5.18
CA VAL A 59 -1.84 6.23 5.83
C VAL A 59 -2.54 7.45 5.21
N MET A 60 -2.91 8.41 6.04
CA MET A 60 -3.37 9.74 5.62
C MET A 60 -2.15 10.65 5.48
N LEU A 61 -2.07 11.41 4.39
CA LEU A 61 -0.91 12.24 4.09
C LEU A 61 -1.38 13.61 3.60
N GLU A 62 -0.75 14.68 4.12
CA GLU A 62 -0.90 16.02 3.56
C GLU A 62 -0.41 16.05 2.10
N PRO A 63 -0.91 16.97 1.27
CA PRO A 63 -0.47 17.09 -0.12
C PRO A 63 1.04 17.31 -0.23
N GLY A 64 1.71 16.54 -1.08
CA GLY A 64 3.16 16.58 -1.22
C GLY A 64 3.75 15.40 -1.96
N GLU A 65 5.08 15.40 -2.12
CA GLU A 65 5.83 14.32 -2.75
C GLU A 65 6.34 13.34 -1.69
N TYR A 66 6.11 12.04 -1.90
CA TYR A 66 6.46 10.96 -0.99
C TYR A 66 7.18 9.82 -1.71
N SER A 67 8.04 9.12 -0.96
CA SER A 67 8.86 8.00 -1.47
C SER A 67 8.52 6.74 -0.68
N LEU A 68 7.44 6.06 -1.11
CA LEU A 68 6.74 5.05 -0.30
C LEU A 68 7.11 3.62 -0.70
N GLY A 69 7.29 2.71 0.27
CA GLY A 69 7.46 1.28 0.00
C GLY A 69 8.58 0.60 0.78
N ASP A 70 9.54 -0.01 0.08
CA ASP A 70 10.70 -0.64 0.72
C ASP A 70 11.71 0.42 1.19
N LYS A 71 12.59 0.07 2.12
CA LYS A 71 13.69 0.94 2.55
C LYS A 71 14.70 1.19 1.43
N LYS A 72 14.82 0.28 0.46
CA LYS A 72 15.76 0.40 -0.66
C LYS A 72 15.10 1.11 -1.84
N GLU A 73 15.81 2.07 -2.43
CA GLU A 73 15.41 2.83 -3.63
C GLU A 73 14.66 2.02 -4.69
N LYS A 74 15.17 0.84 -5.08
CA LYS A 74 14.55 0.00 -6.12
C LYS A 74 13.17 -0.57 -5.76
N GLY A 75 12.74 -0.47 -4.51
CA GLY A 75 11.45 -0.92 -4.02
C GLY A 75 10.56 0.23 -3.53
N LYS A 76 10.91 1.47 -3.83
CA LYS A 76 10.10 2.65 -3.54
C LYS A 76 9.23 3.03 -4.73
N VAL A 77 8.09 3.64 -4.42
CA VAL A 77 7.14 4.25 -5.34
C VAL A 77 7.14 5.74 -5.00
N GLU A 78 7.57 6.54 -5.97
CA GLU A 78 7.47 8.00 -5.87
C GLU A 78 6.03 8.41 -6.19
N LEU A 79 5.41 9.19 -5.30
CA LEU A 79 4.00 9.55 -5.39
C LEU A 79 3.79 11.01 -5.01
N GLU A 80 3.11 11.75 -5.87
CA GLU A 80 2.55 13.07 -5.54
C GLU A 80 1.14 12.87 -4.99
N VAL A 81 0.97 13.13 -3.70
CA VAL A 81 -0.30 13.02 -3.00
C VAL A 81 -1.02 14.36 -3.08
N GLU A 82 -2.29 14.31 -3.45
CA GLU A 82 -3.22 15.43 -3.41
C GLU A 82 -4.29 15.19 -2.34
N ALA A 83 -4.83 16.27 -1.78
CA ALA A 83 -5.96 16.20 -0.88
C ALA A 83 -7.19 15.64 -1.61
N ASN A 84 -8.05 14.94 -0.88
CA ASN A 84 -9.28 14.36 -1.41
C ASN A 84 -9.05 13.31 -2.52
N LYS A 85 -7.86 12.69 -2.56
CA LYS A 85 -7.49 11.62 -3.50
C LYS A 85 -7.07 10.34 -2.78
N ALA A 86 -7.41 9.21 -3.40
CA ALA A 86 -7.00 7.89 -2.96
C ALA A 86 -5.97 7.30 -3.93
N TYR A 87 -4.95 6.66 -3.37
CA TYR A 87 -3.88 6.03 -4.11
C TYR A 87 -3.69 4.59 -3.64
N TYR A 88 -3.31 3.71 -4.56
CA TYR A 88 -3.28 2.29 -4.31
C TYR A 88 -1.92 1.71 -4.69
N ILE A 89 -1.26 1.09 -3.72
CA ILE A 89 0.04 0.45 -3.86
C ILE A 89 -0.13 -1.03 -3.60
N ARG A 90 0.01 -1.83 -4.65
CA ARG A 90 0.04 -3.28 -4.55
C ARG A 90 1.37 -3.75 -3.99
N VAL A 91 1.32 -4.55 -2.94
CA VAL A 91 2.48 -5.11 -2.25
C VAL A 91 2.59 -6.61 -2.54
N ARG A 92 3.73 -7.01 -3.10
CA ARG A 92 4.08 -8.41 -3.36
C ARG A 92 5.37 -8.78 -2.64
N ILE A 93 5.54 -10.07 -2.36
CA ILE A 93 6.85 -10.59 -1.97
C ILE A 93 7.45 -11.26 -3.19
N ARG A 94 8.69 -10.92 -3.55
CA ARG A 94 9.48 -11.77 -4.44
C ARG A 94 10.61 -12.42 -3.67
N MET A 95 10.86 -13.66 -4.02
CA MET A 95 12.04 -14.40 -3.59
C MET A 95 13.18 -14.09 -4.55
N THR A 96 14.31 -13.64 -4.03
CA THR A 96 15.53 -13.51 -4.82
C THR A 96 16.50 -14.59 -4.39
N LEU A 97 16.97 -15.39 -5.36
CA LEU A 97 18.00 -16.40 -5.13
C LEU A 97 19.36 -15.79 -5.45
N THR A 98 20.18 -15.54 -4.43
CA THR A 98 21.56 -15.05 -4.64
C THR A 98 22.55 -16.21 -4.59
N LYS A 99 23.28 -16.42 -5.69
CA LYS A 99 24.10 -17.61 -5.96
C LYS A 99 25.58 -17.37 -5.67
N TYR A 100 25.92 -16.98 -4.43
CA TYR A 100 27.33 -16.85 -4.04
C TYR A 100 27.52 -17.53 -2.68
N VAL A 101 27.89 -18.81 -2.75
CA VAL A 101 28.47 -19.66 -1.68
C VAL A 101 27.56 -20.10 -0.52
N THR A 102 26.47 -19.39 -0.23
CA THR A 102 25.43 -19.86 0.71
C THR A 102 24.06 -19.52 0.14
N THR A 103 23.18 -20.52 -0.03
CA THR A 103 21.80 -20.28 -0.51
C THR A 103 21.02 -19.50 0.54
N ILE A 104 21.05 -18.17 0.48
CA ILE A 104 20.21 -17.30 1.28
C ILE A 104 19.02 -16.90 0.41
N MET A 105 17.81 -17.25 0.84
CA MET A 105 16.58 -16.73 0.24
C MET A 105 16.23 -15.41 0.91
N ALA A 106 16.40 -14.31 0.19
CA ALA A 106 15.89 -13.02 0.62
C ALA A 106 14.42 -12.86 0.18
N TYR A 107 13.57 -12.44 1.11
CA TYR A 107 12.19 -12.03 0.83
C TYR A 107 12.16 -10.50 0.84
N ASN A 108 12.06 -9.89 -0.34
CA ASN A 108 11.95 -8.43 -0.45
C ASN A 108 10.50 -8.04 -0.78
N GLY A 109 10.08 -6.89 -0.26
CA GLY A 109 8.83 -6.26 -0.67
C GLY A 109 8.98 -5.68 -2.08
N TYR A 110 7.92 -5.79 -2.86
CA TYR A 110 7.78 -5.13 -4.15
C TYR A 110 6.50 -4.33 -4.12
N PHE A 111 6.61 -3.07 -4.49
CA PHE A 111 5.56 -2.07 -4.37
C PHE A 111 5.31 -1.54 -5.78
N ASP A 112 4.08 -1.70 -6.26
CA ASP A 112 3.65 -1.26 -7.58
C ASP A 112 2.44 -0.35 -7.37
N GLN A 113 2.49 0.91 -7.81
CA GLN A 113 1.27 1.72 -7.89
C GLN A 113 0.33 1.08 -8.91
N VAL A 114 -0.95 1.00 -8.56
CA VAL A 114 -2.02 0.55 -9.45
C VAL A 114 -3.07 1.65 -9.59
N ASP A 115 -3.87 1.58 -10.65
CA ASP A 115 -4.99 2.49 -10.82
C ASP A 115 -6.11 2.23 -9.80
N GLU A 116 -7.11 3.10 -9.79
CA GLU A 116 -8.22 3.08 -8.83
C GLU A 116 -9.10 1.83 -8.98
N GLU A 117 -9.39 1.41 -10.22
CA GLU A 117 -10.22 0.22 -10.48
C GLU A 117 -9.53 -1.04 -9.94
N ASP A 118 -8.27 -1.26 -10.31
CA ASP A 118 -7.46 -2.36 -9.79
C ASP A 118 -7.29 -2.26 -8.26
N GLY A 119 -7.09 -1.05 -7.75
CA GLY A 119 -6.90 -0.78 -6.33
C GLY A 119 -8.10 -1.16 -5.47
N GLU A 120 -9.30 -0.77 -5.91
CA GLU A 120 -10.57 -1.09 -5.27
C GLU A 120 -10.86 -2.59 -5.31
N GLU A 121 -10.67 -3.26 -6.46
CA GLU A 121 -10.83 -4.71 -6.57
C GLU A 121 -9.92 -5.44 -5.57
N LEU A 122 -8.66 -5.02 -5.47
CA LEU A 122 -7.71 -5.62 -4.53
C LEU A 122 -8.09 -5.35 -3.06
N LEU A 123 -8.75 -4.24 -2.75
CA LEU A 123 -9.23 -3.95 -1.39
C LEU A 123 -10.40 -4.83 -0.98
N GLU A 124 -11.31 -5.16 -1.90
CA GLU A 124 -12.43 -6.07 -1.64
C GLU A 124 -11.94 -7.49 -1.29
N ASP A 125 -10.82 -7.89 -1.89
CA ASP A 125 -10.22 -9.22 -1.73
C ASP A 125 -9.45 -9.42 -0.42
N VAL A 126 -9.14 -8.35 0.33
CA VAL A 126 -8.37 -8.48 1.57
C VAL A 126 -9.25 -8.73 2.79
N LYS A 127 -8.75 -9.58 3.70
CA LYS A 127 -9.47 -9.94 4.93
C LYS A 127 -9.66 -8.79 5.93
N LYS A 128 -8.82 -7.74 5.85
CA LYS A 128 -8.84 -6.61 6.78
C LYS A 128 -8.08 -5.43 6.20
N VAL A 129 -8.65 -4.24 6.41
CA VAL A 129 -8.04 -2.93 6.18
C VAL A 129 -7.85 -2.24 7.53
N GLU A 130 -6.67 -1.67 7.80
CA GLU A 130 -6.37 -0.97 9.06
C GLU A 130 -5.36 0.17 8.86
N GLU A 131 -5.32 1.16 9.73
CA GLU A 131 -4.27 2.19 9.69
C GLU A 131 -2.90 1.58 10.07
N PHE A 132 -1.80 2.24 9.70
CA PHE A 132 -0.46 1.75 10.05
C PHE A 132 -0.20 1.61 11.54
#